data_AF-A0AA92M9B7-F1
#
_entry.id   AF-A0AA92M9B7-F1
#
_cell.length_a   1.000
_cell.length_b   1.000
_cell.length_c   1.000
_cell.angle_alpha   90.00
_cell.angle_beta   90.00
_cell.angle_gamma   90.00
#
_symmetry.space_group_name_H-M   'P 1'
#
loop_
_entity.id
_entity.type
_entity.pdbx_description
1 polymer ?
#
loop_
_entity_poly.entity_id
_entity_poly.type
_entity_poly.pdbx_seq_one_letter_code
_entity_poly.pdbx_strand_id
1 'polypeptide(L)'
;MTSRRQLLQASALASGLGALGLTASTVQAATAGPVYAYVGTYSDGGKPWRGGRGLGVHQFVLDSATGALKPIPGAPVAVASTGEGAKLRNPASLARHPTLPMLYAANEFEAGSVSAFRIGTGIGANGALSFVSEMPCGGKDPAYISVHPDGRFLFTANYASGDVSVIALRADGTPDTDRAAVVYKDADACGATACKPGADLVPAAARSHEGFATSDHDGPHAHMVHADPKGNFVLVADLGLDRVISYRFDRGTGVLSQPSTVAVSESSGARHFIFHPNGKWFYLVNEEASTIAFMRYDDASGVLTLVSETSALPKGFKGTSYASGIRMLPDGQHFVSLNRLHDSISLFKVDARTGAPTLVREEWSRGNYPRSCTLDPSGRFLYVCHNKQGDNVTVFRVKGGDIQFTGQYVAVGSAAAIEFSA
;
A
#
# COMPACT_ATOMS: atom_id res chain seq x y z
N MET A 1 40.61 -32.48 75.47
CA MET A 1 39.69 -33.38 74.75
C MET A 1 39.92 -33.17 73.24
N THR A 2 40.99 -33.75 72.67
CA THR A 2 41.02 -34.98 71.83
C THR A 2 40.07 -34.95 70.62
N SER A 3 40.43 -35.18 69.35
CA SER A 3 41.69 -35.22 68.56
C SER A 3 41.29 -35.49 67.09
N ARG A 4 42.08 -35.03 66.09
CA ARG A 4 42.51 -35.74 64.82
C ARG A 4 41.43 -36.31 63.86
N ARG A 5 41.57 -36.42 62.52
CA ARG A 5 42.61 -36.22 61.49
C ARG A 5 41.95 -36.56 60.12
N GLN A 6 42.31 -35.85 59.03
CA GLN A 6 42.70 -36.36 57.68
C GLN A 6 41.69 -37.24 56.87
N LEU A 7 41.69 -37.42 55.54
CA LEU A 7 42.49 -37.02 54.36
C LEU A 7 41.68 -37.44 53.10
N LEU A 8 41.87 -36.73 51.98
CA LEU A 8 42.03 -37.16 50.56
C LEU A 8 41.06 -38.13 49.81
N GLN A 9 40.58 -37.60 48.67
CA GLN A 9 40.63 -38.10 47.27
C GLN A 9 40.10 -39.50 46.85
N ALA A 10 39.07 -39.42 45.99
CA ALA A 10 39.01 -39.90 44.59
C ALA A 10 38.50 -41.33 44.22
N SER A 11 37.52 -41.29 43.30
CA SER A 11 37.26 -42.17 42.13
C SER A 11 36.30 -43.37 42.23
N ALA A 12 35.22 -43.25 41.43
CA ALA A 12 34.68 -44.21 40.45
C ALA A 12 33.91 -45.46 40.93
N LEU A 13 32.58 -45.48 40.73
CA LEU A 13 31.85 -46.02 39.55
C LEU A 13 30.47 -46.61 39.90
N ALA A 14 29.45 -46.05 39.23
CA ALA A 14 28.19 -46.63 38.73
C ALA A 14 27.29 -47.53 39.61
N SER A 15 26.04 -47.10 39.81
CA SER A 15 24.85 -47.72 39.19
C SER A 15 23.54 -47.04 39.63
N GLY A 16 22.64 -46.77 38.67
CA GLY A 16 21.22 -46.49 38.95
C GLY A 16 20.71 -45.06 38.64
N LEU A 17 20.68 -44.66 37.36
CA LEU A 17 19.87 -43.53 36.91
C LEU A 17 18.53 -44.04 36.38
N GLY A 18 17.46 -43.78 37.12
CA GLY A 18 16.09 -43.88 36.62
C GLY A 18 15.84 -42.76 35.60
N ALA A 19 15.51 -43.15 34.37
CA ALA A 19 15.13 -42.23 33.31
C ALA A 19 13.73 -41.66 33.59
N LEU A 20 13.67 -40.42 34.10
CA LEU A 20 12.48 -39.59 33.92
C LEU A 20 12.48 -39.10 32.46
N GLY A 21 11.66 -39.74 31.63
CA GLY A 21 11.36 -39.29 30.29
C GLY A 21 10.65 -37.94 30.35
N LEU A 22 11.40 -36.86 30.14
CA LEU A 22 10.86 -35.57 29.72
C LEU A 22 10.32 -35.76 28.30
N THR A 23 9.01 -35.99 28.18
CA THR A 23 8.33 -35.85 26.89
C THR A 23 8.38 -34.37 26.53
N ALA A 24 9.32 -34.01 25.66
CA ALA A 24 9.29 -32.73 24.97
C ALA A 24 7.97 -32.65 24.21
N SER A 25 7.02 -31.89 24.73
CA SER A 25 5.84 -31.49 23.97
C SER A 25 6.33 -30.62 22.82
N THR A 26 6.54 -31.23 21.65
CA THR A 26 6.65 -30.50 20.41
C THR A 26 5.32 -29.79 20.22
N VAL A 27 5.28 -28.48 20.51
CA VAL A 27 4.26 -27.62 19.94
C VAL A 27 4.48 -27.70 18.44
N GLN A 28 3.72 -28.55 17.78
CA GLN A 28 3.61 -28.57 16.33
C GLN A 28 3.22 -27.15 15.95
N ALA A 29 4.13 -26.37 15.37
CA ALA A 29 3.78 -25.10 14.77
C ALA A 29 2.64 -25.41 13.79
N ALA A 30 1.46 -24.87 14.05
CA ALA A 30 0.35 -24.99 13.11
C ALA A 30 0.89 -24.55 11.75
N THR A 31 0.99 -25.48 10.81
CA THR A 31 1.44 -25.16 9.46
C THR A 31 0.46 -24.13 8.94
N ALA A 32 0.91 -22.88 8.82
CA ALA A 32 0.10 -21.81 8.28
C ALA A 32 -0.48 -22.31 6.96
N GLY A 33 -1.80 -22.19 6.81
CA GLY A 33 -2.47 -22.57 5.57
C GLY A 33 -1.87 -21.84 4.36
N PRO A 34 -2.21 -22.27 3.14
CA PRO A 34 -1.79 -21.56 1.94
C PRO A 34 -2.16 -20.07 2.03
N VAL A 35 -1.24 -19.21 1.58
CA VAL A 35 -1.47 -17.78 1.43
C VAL A 35 -1.95 -17.52 0.02
N TYR A 36 -3.04 -16.76 -0.10
CA TYR A 36 -3.59 -16.35 -1.39
C TYR A 36 -3.26 -14.90 -1.67
N ALA A 37 -3.12 -14.56 -2.95
CA ALA A 37 -2.89 -13.22 -3.43
C ALA A 37 -3.99 -12.80 -4.40
N TYR A 38 -4.37 -11.53 -4.32
CA TYR A 38 -5.41 -10.91 -5.13
C TYR A 38 -4.82 -9.73 -5.87
N VAL A 39 -4.86 -9.75 -7.21
CA VAL A 39 -4.30 -8.69 -8.05
C VAL A 39 -5.44 -7.92 -8.71
N GLY A 40 -5.60 -6.66 -8.31
CA GLY A 40 -6.53 -5.70 -8.90
C GLY A 40 -5.96 -5.11 -10.19
N THR A 41 -6.82 -4.76 -11.13
CA THR A 41 -6.42 -4.39 -12.50
C THR A 41 -7.24 -3.23 -13.04
N TYR A 42 -6.71 -2.55 -14.06
CA TYR A 42 -7.54 -1.70 -14.93
C TYR A 42 -8.19 -2.55 -16.03
N SER A 43 -9.52 -2.44 -16.18
CA SER A 43 -10.33 -3.29 -17.04
C SER A 43 -11.08 -2.57 -18.17
N ASP A 44 -11.32 -1.26 -18.05
CA ASP A 44 -12.06 -0.50 -19.06
C ASP A 44 -11.12 0.28 -20.00
N GLY A 45 -11.30 0.11 -21.32
CA GLY A 45 -10.58 0.83 -22.38
C GLY A 45 -11.05 2.27 -22.64
N GLY A 46 -11.68 2.93 -21.66
CA GLY A 46 -12.49 4.14 -21.85
C GLY A 46 -11.74 5.40 -22.30
N LYS A 47 -10.40 5.41 -22.30
CA LYS A 47 -9.58 6.45 -22.95
C LYS A 47 -8.41 5.80 -23.69
N PRO A 48 -7.99 6.28 -24.87
CA PRO A 48 -6.93 5.68 -25.69
C PRO A 48 -5.58 5.52 -24.96
N TRP A 49 -5.32 6.34 -23.94
CA TRP A 49 -4.12 6.26 -23.09
C TRP A 49 -4.33 5.46 -21.80
N ARG A 50 -5.58 5.13 -21.43
CA ARG A 50 -5.99 4.33 -20.25
C ARG A 50 -6.64 3.00 -20.69
N GLY A 51 -6.12 2.38 -21.74
CA GLY A 51 -6.52 1.03 -22.15
C GLY A 51 -6.06 -0.02 -21.14
N GLY A 52 -6.95 -0.47 -20.25
CA GLY A 52 -6.69 -1.61 -19.37
C GLY A 52 -6.93 -2.95 -20.07
N ARG A 53 -6.06 -3.93 -19.84
CA ARG A 53 -6.22 -5.33 -20.32
C ARG A 53 -6.65 -6.28 -19.19
N GLY A 54 -6.88 -5.73 -18.01
CA GLY A 54 -7.30 -6.46 -16.83
C GLY A 54 -8.74 -6.94 -16.92
N LEU A 55 -9.06 -7.98 -16.16
CA LEU A 55 -10.40 -8.58 -16.15
C LEU A 55 -11.14 -8.38 -14.82
N GLY A 56 -10.53 -7.69 -13.85
CA GLY A 56 -11.07 -7.53 -12.50
C GLY A 56 -10.02 -7.84 -11.43
N VAL A 57 -10.40 -8.61 -10.41
CA VAL A 57 -9.46 -9.08 -9.37
C VAL A 57 -9.06 -10.52 -9.64
N HIS A 58 -7.79 -10.74 -9.96
CA HIS A 58 -7.23 -12.07 -10.24
C HIS A 58 -6.73 -12.74 -8.97
N GLN A 59 -6.92 -14.05 -8.85
CA GLN A 59 -6.52 -14.81 -7.68
C GLN A 59 -5.35 -15.76 -7.96
N PHE A 60 -4.41 -15.82 -7.02
CA PHE A 60 -3.26 -16.70 -7.04
C PHE A 60 -3.03 -17.38 -5.70
N VAL A 61 -2.33 -18.52 -5.71
CA VAL A 61 -1.72 -19.09 -4.52
C VAL A 61 -0.23 -18.76 -4.49
N LEU A 62 0.26 -18.33 -3.32
CA LEU A 62 1.66 -18.04 -3.09
C LEU A 62 2.45 -19.33 -2.84
N ASP A 63 3.49 -19.55 -3.64
CA ASP A 63 4.55 -20.50 -3.33
C ASP A 63 5.53 -19.85 -2.33
N SER A 64 5.44 -20.22 -1.05
CA SER A 64 6.19 -19.57 0.02
C SER A 64 7.71 -19.82 -0.03
N ALA A 65 8.19 -20.77 -0.82
CA ALA A 65 9.62 -21.04 -0.96
C ALA A 65 10.26 -20.12 -2.01
N THR A 66 9.56 -19.93 -3.12
CA THR A 66 10.06 -19.22 -4.31
C THR A 66 9.54 -17.78 -4.43
N GLY A 67 8.40 -17.48 -3.81
CA GLY A 67 7.65 -16.24 -3.98
C GLY A 67 6.72 -16.26 -5.20
N ALA A 68 6.72 -17.33 -6.00
CA ALA A 68 5.93 -17.39 -7.22
C ALA A 68 4.41 -17.34 -6.94
N LEU A 69 3.67 -16.62 -7.79
CA LEU A 69 2.21 -16.61 -7.79
C LEU A 69 1.71 -17.62 -8.81
N LYS A 70 1.08 -18.69 -8.35
CA LYS A 70 0.52 -19.72 -9.23
C LYS A 70 -0.98 -19.48 -9.42
N PRO A 71 -1.48 -19.44 -10.67
CA PRO A 71 -2.91 -19.39 -10.91
C PRO A 71 -3.59 -20.58 -10.24
N ILE A 72 -4.78 -20.35 -9.68
CA ILE A 72 -5.61 -21.43 -9.12
C ILE A 72 -6.50 -21.94 -10.25
N PRO A 73 -6.35 -23.21 -10.70
CA PRO A 73 -7.15 -23.74 -11.79
C PRO A 73 -8.66 -23.62 -11.50
N GLY A 74 -9.40 -23.05 -12.44
CA GLY A 74 -10.85 -22.85 -12.30
C GLY A 74 -11.28 -21.74 -11.34
N ALA A 75 -10.34 -21.00 -10.72
CA ALA A 75 -10.70 -19.84 -9.92
C ALA A 75 -11.27 -18.74 -10.83
N PRO A 76 -12.48 -18.23 -10.56
CA PRO A 76 -13.02 -17.12 -11.32
C PRO A 76 -12.18 -15.87 -11.08
N VAL A 77 -11.98 -15.06 -12.12
CA VAL A 77 -11.64 -13.64 -11.90
C VAL A 77 -12.83 -13.05 -11.16
N ALA A 78 -12.59 -12.35 -10.04
CA ALA A 78 -13.69 -11.75 -9.32
C ALA A 78 -14.39 -10.73 -10.22
N VAL A 79 -15.70 -10.89 -10.36
CA VAL A 79 -16.59 -10.03 -11.13
C VAL A 79 -17.61 -9.42 -10.19
N ALA A 80 -18.20 -8.29 -10.59
CA ALA A 80 -19.35 -7.72 -9.89
C ALA A 80 -20.53 -8.70 -10.03
N SER A 81 -21.40 -8.81 -9.02
CA SER A 81 -22.78 -9.25 -9.25
C SER A 81 -23.64 -7.99 -9.50
N THR A 82 -24.74 -7.96 -10.24
CA THR A 82 -25.73 -8.98 -10.65
C THR A 82 -26.04 -8.84 -12.16
N GLY A 83 -25.83 -9.91 -12.94
CA GLY A 83 -26.24 -9.99 -14.35
C GLY A 83 -25.19 -10.66 -15.25
N GLU A 84 -25.64 -11.37 -16.28
CA GLU A 84 -24.76 -11.92 -17.32
C GLU A 84 -23.99 -10.75 -17.98
N GLY A 85 -22.66 -10.74 -17.86
CA GLY A 85 -21.82 -9.64 -18.37
C GLY A 85 -21.46 -8.52 -17.39
N ALA A 86 -21.84 -8.60 -16.10
CA ALA A 86 -21.40 -7.65 -15.07
C ALA A 86 -19.87 -7.76 -14.85
N LYS A 87 -19.14 -6.67 -15.03
CA LYS A 87 -17.67 -6.59 -14.84
C LYS A 87 -17.34 -5.59 -13.75
N LEU A 88 -16.34 -5.92 -12.91
CA LEU A 88 -15.71 -4.90 -12.08
C LEU A 88 -14.98 -3.90 -12.97
N ARG A 89 -15.25 -2.62 -12.75
CA ARG A 89 -14.69 -1.53 -13.53
C ARG A 89 -13.49 -0.96 -12.80
N ASN A 90 -12.30 -1.27 -13.31
CA ASN A 90 -11.02 -0.79 -12.78
C ASN A 90 -10.86 -0.98 -11.26
N PRO A 91 -10.94 -2.20 -10.69
CA PRO A 91 -10.60 -2.45 -9.29
C PRO A 91 -9.08 -2.27 -9.08
N ALA A 92 -8.62 -1.03 -9.08
CA ALA A 92 -7.22 -0.65 -9.24
C ALA A 92 -6.48 -0.45 -7.92
N SER A 93 -7.20 -0.39 -6.81
CA SER A 93 -6.67 -0.37 -5.45
C SER A 93 -7.45 -1.34 -4.57
N LEU A 94 -6.74 -2.07 -3.72
CA LEU A 94 -7.28 -3.12 -2.87
C LEU A 94 -6.89 -2.87 -1.41
N ALA A 95 -7.75 -3.28 -0.48
CA ALA A 95 -7.43 -3.31 0.95
C ALA A 95 -8.06 -4.54 1.62
N ARG A 96 -7.35 -5.16 2.56
CA ARG A 96 -7.89 -6.24 3.39
C ARG A 96 -8.39 -5.68 4.72
N HIS A 97 -9.51 -6.19 5.23
CA HIS A 97 -9.91 -5.91 6.60
C HIS A 97 -8.85 -6.45 7.58
N PRO A 98 -8.48 -5.72 8.65
CA PRO A 98 -7.38 -6.11 9.55
C PRO A 98 -7.55 -7.45 10.28
N THR A 99 -8.76 -8.02 10.32
CA THR A 99 -9.12 -9.16 11.18
C THR A 99 -10.13 -10.10 10.55
N LEU A 100 -11.10 -9.56 9.79
CA LEU A 100 -12.10 -10.36 9.08
C LEU A 100 -11.58 -10.80 7.70
N PRO A 101 -12.07 -11.92 7.16
CA PRO A 101 -11.73 -12.40 5.83
C PRO A 101 -12.50 -11.59 4.76
N MET A 102 -12.19 -10.30 4.67
CA MET A 102 -12.80 -9.35 3.76
C MET A 102 -11.73 -8.67 2.91
N LEU A 103 -12.01 -8.55 1.61
CA LEU A 103 -11.26 -7.75 0.66
C LEU A 103 -12.16 -6.64 0.13
N TYR A 104 -11.62 -5.44 0.00
CA TYR A 104 -12.29 -4.29 -0.59
C TYR A 104 -11.53 -3.84 -1.82
N ALA A 105 -12.26 -3.38 -2.84
CA ALA A 105 -11.70 -2.81 -4.04
C ALA A 105 -12.29 -1.41 -4.27
N ALA A 106 -11.42 -0.42 -4.49
CA ALA A 106 -11.83 0.84 -5.09
C ALA A 106 -11.87 0.69 -6.61
N ASN A 107 -13.04 0.98 -7.18
CA ASN A 107 -13.31 0.90 -8.60
C ASN A 107 -13.10 2.28 -9.23
N GLU A 108 -11.96 2.46 -9.90
CA GLU A 108 -11.48 3.74 -10.42
C GLU A 108 -12.16 4.09 -11.76
N PHE A 109 -13.34 4.70 -11.66
CA PHE A 109 -14.05 5.30 -12.79
C PHE A 109 -14.80 6.57 -12.34
N GLU A 110 -15.32 7.34 -13.30
CA GLU A 110 -15.82 8.70 -13.02
C GLU A 110 -16.84 8.75 -11.88
N ALA A 111 -17.79 7.83 -11.79
CA ALA A 111 -18.77 7.85 -10.70
C ALA A 111 -18.25 7.22 -9.40
N GLY A 112 -17.18 6.42 -9.45
CA GLY A 112 -16.50 5.83 -8.30
C GLY A 112 -17.33 4.87 -7.45
N SER A 113 -16.79 3.70 -7.13
CA SER A 113 -17.45 2.79 -6.19
C SER A 113 -16.47 1.97 -5.37
N VAL A 114 -16.98 1.36 -4.31
CA VAL A 114 -16.27 0.36 -3.51
C VAL A 114 -17.02 -0.97 -3.60
N SER A 115 -16.32 -2.01 -4.04
CA SER A 115 -16.81 -3.40 -3.97
C SER A 115 -16.23 -4.11 -2.76
N ALA A 116 -17.02 -4.96 -2.13
CA ALA A 116 -16.61 -5.79 -1.00
C ALA A 116 -16.77 -7.28 -1.33
N PHE A 117 -15.78 -8.07 -0.92
CA PHE A 117 -15.71 -9.51 -1.15
C PHE A 117 -15.39 -10.26 0.14
N ARG A 118 -16.05 -11.39 0.37
CA ARG A 118 -15.64 -12.37 1.38
C ARG A 118 -14.52 -13.23 0.81
N ILE A 119 -13.49 -13.45 1.60
CA ILE A 119 -12.42 -14.40 1.32
C ILE A 119 -12.82 -15.77 1.88
N GLY A 120 -12.87 -16.79 1.02
CA GLY A 120 -13.15 -18.16 1.42
C GLY A 120 -12.02 -18.78 2.24
N THR A 121 -12.24 -19.00 3.54
CA THR A 121 -11.24 -19.56 4.47
C THR A 121 -11.46 -21.04 4.83
N GLY A 122 -12.59 -21.63 4.40
CA GLY A 122 -12.91 -23.03 4.67
C GLY A 122 -12.09 -24.03 3.86
N ILE A 123 -12.13 -25.31 4.26
CA ILE A 123 -11.49 -26.41 3.51
C ILE A 123 -12.03 -26.41 2.07
N GLY A 124 -11.13 -26.41 1.08
CA GLY A 124 -11.48 -26.40 -0.33
C GLY A 124 -11.95 -25.05 -0.87
N ALA A 125 -12.13 -24.03 -0.01
CA ALA A 125 -12.53 -22.68 -0.45
C ALA A 125 -11.40 -21.98 -1.24
N ASN A 126 -10.16 -22.41 -1.02
CA ASN A 126 -8.98 -21.98 -1.75
C ASN A 126 -8.83 -20.45 -1.86
N GLY A 127 -9.25 -19.68 -0.85
CA GLY A 127 -9.21 -18.21 -0.87
C GLY A 127 -10.21 -17.55 -1.83
N ALA A 128 -11.17 -18.29 -2.38
CA ALA A 128 -12.10 -17.78 -3.38
C ALA A 128 -12.82 -16.51 -2.91
N LEU A 129 -12.95 -15.54 -3.80
CA LEU A 129 -13.67 -14.30 -3.53
C LEU A 129 -15.16 -14.47 -3.83
N SER A 130 -16.00 -14.19 -2.83
CA SER A 130 -17.44 -14.09 -3.00
C SER A 130 -17.85 -12.63 -2.92
N PHE A 131 -18.41 -12.08 -4.01
CA PHE A 131 -18.93 -10.71 -4.02
C PHE A 131 -20.03 -10.55 -2.97
N VAL A 132 -19.98 -9.44 -2.23
CA VAL A 132 -20.97 -9.12 -1.17
C VAL A 132 -21.82 -7.94 -1.59
N SER A 133 -21.17 -6.83 -1.92
CA SER A 133 -21.85 -5.57 -2.21
C SER A 133 -20.97 -4.66 -3.03
N GLU A 134 -21.60 -3.72 -3.72
CA GLU A 134 -20.96 -2.53 -4.28
C GLU A 134 -21.78 -1.32 -3.86
N MET A 135 -21.10 -0.23 -3.49
CA MET A 135 -21.75 1.05 -3.21
C MET A 135 -20.95 2.22 -3.78
N PRO A 136 -21.61 3.32 -4.16
CA PRO A 136 -20.91 4.55 -4.53
C PRO A 136 -19.97 5.01 -3.42
N CYS A 137 -18.76 5.44 -3.78
CA CYS A 137 -17.85 6.04 -2.80
C CYS A 137 -18.17 7.52 -2.52
N GLY A 138 -19.01 8.15 -3.34
CA GLY A 138 -19.41 9.56 -3.19
C GLY A 138 -18.47 10.56 -3.88
N GLY A 139 -17.31 10.11 -4.37
CA GLY A 139 -16.37 10.90 -5.16
C GLY A 139 -16.08 10.28 -6.53
N LYS A 140 -15.14 10.86 -7.28
CA LYS A 140 -14.81 10.47 -8.65
C LYS A 140 -13.42 9.85 -8.75
N ASP A 141 -13.29 8.77 -9.53
CA ASP A 141 -12.04 8.06 -9.79
C ASP A 141 -11.25 7.73 -8.49
N PRO A 142 -11.79 6.88 -7.59
CA PRO A 142 -11.10 6.50 -6.36
C PRO A 142 -9.79 5.76 -6.66
N ALA A 143 -8.66 6.43 -6.44
CA ALA A 143 -7.33 5.93 -6.77
C ALA A 143 -6.68 5.12 -5.63
N TYR A 144 -7.25 5.21 -4.42
CA TYR A 144 -6.73 4.50 -3.24
C TYR A 144 -7.86 4.12 -2.29
N ILE A 145 -7.72 2.96 -1.64
CA ILE A 145 -8.59 2.50 -0.56
C ILE A 145 -7.74 2.03 0.63
N SER A 146 -8.20 2.32 1.85
CA SER A 146 -7.61 1.77 3.08
C SER A 146 -8.69 1.46 4.11
N VAL A 147 -8.33 0.62 5.09
CA VAL A 147 -9.18 0.30 6.24
C VAL A 147 -8.57 0.92 7.48
N HIS A 148 -9.40 1.55 8.31
CA HIS A 148 -8.96 2.01 9.62
C HIS A 148 -8.48 0.80 10.48
N PRO A 149 -7.45 0.94 11.34
CA PRO A 149 -6.90 -0.19 12.11
C PRO A 149 -7.90 -0.92 13.00
N ASP A 150 -8.99 -0.27 13.43
CA ASP A 150 -10.06 -0.93 14.21
C ASP A 150 -11.04 -1.76 13.35
N GLY A 151 -10.92 -1.70 12.02
CA GLY A 151 -11.77 -2.43 11.08
C GLY A 151 -13.18 -1.88 10.91
N ARG A 152 -13.48 -0.68 11.42
CA ARG A 152 -14.85 -0.13 11.40
C ARG A 152 -15.12 0.91 10.32
N PHE A 153 -14.08 1.34 9.61
CA PHE A 153 -14.20 2.35 8.56
C PHE A 153 -13.30 2.03 7.37
N LEU A 154 -13.81 2.29 6.17
CA LEU A 154 -13.04 2.37 4.93
C LEU A 154 -12.86 3.82 4.53
N PHE A 155 -11.72 4.09 3.91
CA PHE A 155 -11.40 5.38 3.33
C PHE A 155 -11.13 5.25 1.84
N THR A 156 -11.61 6.19 1.03
CA THR A 156 -11.19 6.31 -0.37
C THR A 156 -10.59 7.69 -0.65
N ALA A 157 -9.51 7.73 -1.43
CA ALA A 157 -8.98 8.97 -2.00
C ALA A 157 -9.46 9.08 -3.44
N ASN A 158 -10.27 10.10 -3.72
CA ASN A 158 -10.97 10.26 -4.98
C ASN A 158 -10.21 11.29 -5.84
N TYR A 159 -9.47 10.77 -6.82
CA TYR A 159 -8.46 11.55 -7.54
C TYR A 159 -9.08 12.67 -8.38
N ALA A 160 -10.14 12.38 -9.14
CA ALA A 160 -10.71 13.36 -10.06
C ALA A 160 -11.60 14.40 -9.36
N SER A 161 -12.18 14.06 -8.20
CA SER A 161 -12.98 15.01 -7.41
C SER A 161 -12.18 15.74 -6.33
N GLY A 162 -10.96 15.30 -6.04
CA GLY A 162 -10.08 15.97 -5.08
C GLY A 162 -10.57 15.86 -3.63
N ASP A 163 -11.27 14.77 -3.31
CA ASP A 163 -11.89 14.57 -2.00
C ASP A 163 -11.60 13.18 -1.43
N VAL A 164 -11.89 13.01 -0.14
CA VAL A 164 -11.81 11.72 0.53
C VAL A 164 -13.15 11.29 1.07
N SER A 165 -13.44 10.00 1.02
CA SER A 165 -14.67 9.45 1.55
C SER A 165 -14.42 8.61 2.78
N VAL A 166 -15.31 8.68 3.77
CA VAL A 166 -15.39 7.77 4.92
C VAL A 166 -16.64 6.92 4.79
N ILE A 167 -16.46 5.60 4.81
CA ILE A 167 -17.54 4.61 4.70
C ILE A 167 -17.53 3.76 5.96
N ALA A 168 -18.65 3.73 6.68
CA ALA A 168 -18.78 2.88 7.86
C ALA A 168 -18.84 1.40 7.46
N LEU A 169 -18.20 0.55 8.25
CA LEU A 169 -18.30 -0.90 8.15
C LEU A 169 -19.23 -1.43 9.23
N ARG A 170 -20.10 -2.36 8.86
CA ARG A 170 -20.91 -3.15 9.79
C ARG A 170 -20.01 -4.09 10.59
N ALA A 171 -20.56 -4.69 11.66
CA ALA A 171 -19.81 -5.60 12.54
C ALA A 171 -19.25 -6.83 11.81
N ASP A 172 -19.86 -7.22 10.70
CA ASP A 172 -19.38 -8.30 9.84
C ASP A 172 -18.34 -7.81 8.81
N GLY A 173 -17.97 -6.53 8.80
CA GLY A 173 -17.01 -5.94 7.87
C GLY A 173 -17.61 -5.56 6.51
N THR A 174 -18.92 -5.66 6.31
CA THR A 174 -19.52 -5.16 5.06
C THR A 174 -19.68 -3.64 5.09
N PRO A 175 -19.51 -2.93 3.96
CA PRO A 175 -19.86 -1.52 3.88
C PRO A 175 -21.33 -1.30 4.28
N ASP A 176 -21.59 -0.29 5.11
CA ASP A 176 -22.94 0.06 5.54
C ASP A 176 -23.70 0.76 4.41
N THR A 177 -24.29 -0.03 3.52
CA THR A 177 -25.04 0.44 2.34
C THR A 177 -26.29 1.24 2.66
N ASP A 178 -26.75 1.25 3.92
CA ASP A 178 -27.89 2.08 4.36
C ASP A 178 -27.45 3.52 4.67
N ARG A 179 -26.15 3.76 4.73
CA ARG A 179 -25.53 5.08 4.95
C ARG A 179 -24.71 5.47 3.75
N ALA A 180 -24.95 6.67 3.23
CA ALA A 180 -24.08 7.23 2.20
C ALA A 180 -22.66 7.43 2.76
N ALA A 181 -21.66 7.31 1.88
CA ALA A 181 -20.30 7.71 2.19
C ALA A 181 -20.27 9.19 2.59
N VAL A 182 -19.50 9.53 3.62
CA VAL A 182 -19.30 10.93 4.04
C VAL A 182 -18.08 11.46 3.31
N VAL A 183 -18.27 12.49 2.48
CA VAL A 183 -17.21 13.07 1.65
C VAL A 183 -16.64 14.31 2.33
N TYR A 184 -15.31 14.38 2.41
CA TYR A 184 -14.56 15.49 2.95
C TYR A 184 -13.72 16.12 1.84
N LYS A 185 -13.94 17.43 1.66
CA LYS A 185 -13.16 18.28 0.79
C LYS A 185 -12.26 19.15 1.64
N ASP A 186 -11.06 19.40 1.14
CA ASP A 186 -10.25 20.45 1.72
C ASP A 186 -10.94 21.80 1.49
N ALA A 187 -11.22 22.54 2.56
CA ALA A 187 -11.89 23.83 2.47
C ALA A 187 -10.99 24.89 1.81
N ASP A 188 -9.67 24.71 1.91
CA ASP A 188 -8.65 25.59 1.34
C ASP A 188 -8.14 25.05 -0.02
N ALA A 189 -9.00 24.37 -0.78
CA ALA A 189 -8.72 23.68 -2.06
C ALA A 189 -8.26 24.59 -3.23
N CYS A 190 -7.98 25.86 -2.98
CA CYS A 190 -7.25 26.66 -3.95
C CYS A 190 -5.82 26.09 -4.06
N GLY A 191 -5.53 25.42 -5.19
CA GLY A 191 -4.22 24.84 -5.48
C GLY A 191 -3.06 25.82 -5.26
N ALA A 192 -1.86 25.29 -5.07
CA ALA A 192 -0.65 26.07 -4.82
C ALA A 192 -0.43 27.20 -5.85
N THR A 193 -0.93 27.02 -7.08
CA THR A 193 -0.90 28.00 -8.18
C THR A 193 -2.16 28.88 -8.27
N ALA A 194 -3.35 28.40 -7.88
CA ALA A 194 -4.63 29.10 -8.05
C ALA A 194 -4.91 30.17 -6.98
N CYS A 195 -4.10 30.21 -5.91
CA CYS A 195 -4.35 31.05 -4.74
C CYS A 195 -3.59 32.39 -4.72
N LYS A 196 -3.09 32.87 -5.87
CA LYS A 196 -2.71 34.28 -6.03
C LYS A 196 -3.84 35.00 -6.77
N PRO A 197 -4.50 36.01 -6.19
CA PRO A 197 -5.32 36.95 -6.96
C PRO A 197 -4.45 37.53 -8.09
N GLY A 198 -4.71 37.12 -9.33
CA GLY A 198 -3.92 37.55 -10.50
C GLY A 198 -2.74 36.65 -10.89
N ALA A 199 -2.60 35.43 -10.36
CA ALA A 199 -1.82 34.42 -11.10
C ALA A 199 -2.66 33.94 -12.27
N ASP A 200 -2.27 34.35 -13.48
CA ASP A 200 -2.71 33.69 -14.69
C ASP A 200 -2.47 32.20 -14.50
N LEU A 201 -3.54 31.40 -14.64
CA LEU A 201 -3.42 29.96 -14.86
C LEU A 201 -2.31 29.80 -15.89
N VAL A 202 -1.26 29.04 -15.56
CA VAL A 202 -0.19 28.74 -16.52
C VAL A 202 -0.89 28.33 -17.82
N PRO A 203 -0.71 29.07 -18.93
CA PRO A 203 -1.45 28.81 -20.15
C PRO A 203 -1.31 27.34 -20.51
N ALA A 204 -2.35 26.69 -21.04
CA ALA A 204 -2.30 25.27 -21.39
C ALA A 204 -1.09 24.91 -22.28
N ALA A 205 -0.52 25.87 -23.01
CA ALA A 205 0.68 25.74 -23.84
C ALA A 205 2.02 25.79 -23.07
N ALA A 206 2.03 26.28 -21.83
CA ALA A 206 3.17 26.30 -20.91
C ALA A 206 3.14 25.15 -19.88
N ARG A 207 2.08 24.32 -19.89
CA ARG A 207 2.11 22.97 -19.31
C ARG A 207 3.17 22.21 -20.08
N SER A 208 4.36 22.07 -19.52
CA SER A 208 5.38 21.26 -20.15
C SER A 208 4.83 19.85 -20.29
N HIS A 209 4.94 19.36 -21.52
CA HIS A 209 4.62 18.03 -22.00
C HIS A 209 3.24 17.89 -22.63
N GLU A 210 3.27 17.42 -23.87
CA GLU A 210 2.33 16.42 -24.39
C GLU A 210 2.27 15.23 -23.40
N GLY A 211 1.70 15.46 -22.22
CA GLY A 211 2.18 14.94 -20.94
C GLY A 211 1.64 13.56 -20.58
N PHE A 212 2.57 12.65 -20.27
CA PHE A 212 2.26 11.31 -19.79
C PHE A 212 1.80 11.25 -18.32
N ALA A 213 1.87 12.36 -17.56
CA ALA A 213 1.21 12.51 -16.25
C ALA A 213 -0.15 13.20 -16.42
N THR A 214 -1.13 12.81 -15.59
CA THR A 214 -2.53 13.23 -15.72
C THR A 214 -2.94 14.32 -14.72
N SER A 215 -2.04 14.75 -13.83
CA SER A 215 -2.28 15.83 -12.88
C SER A 215 -1.74 17.13 -13.46
N ASP A 216 -2.61 17.97 -13.99
CA ASP A 216 -2.24 19.28 -14.55
C ASP A 216 -2.09 20.35 -13.44
N HIS A 217 -1.97 19.95 -12.16
CA HIS A 217 -2.05 20.82 -10.97
C HIS A 217 -3.20 21.85 -11.07
N ASP A 218 -4.29 21.43 -11.71
CA ASP A 218 -5.43 22.27 -12.06
C ASP A 218 -6.51 22.29 -10.97
N GLY A 219 -6.29 21.52 -9.90
CA GLY A 219 -7.11 21.47 -8.70
C GLY A 219 -6.65 20.35 -7.75
N PRO A 220 -7.44 20.05 -6.71
CA PRO A 220 -7.12 18.99 -5.77
C PRO A 220 -7.23 17.60 -6.40
N HIS A 221 -6.28 16.73 -6.05
CA HIS A 221 -6.18 15.35 -6.50
C HIS A 221 -5.72 14.45 -5.34
N ALA A 222 -6.64 14.14 -4.42
CA ALA A 222 -6.40 13.17 -3.35
C ALA A 222 -5.94 11.83 -3.94
N HIS A 223 -4.70 11.43 -3.68
CA HIS A 223 -4.10 10.22 -4.26
C HIS A 223 -3.88 9.10 -3.24
N MET A 224 -3.70 9.41 -1.95
CA MET A 224 -3.65 8.39 -0.90
C MET A 224 -4.35 8.89 0.35
N VAL A 225 -5.13 8.01 0.98
CA VAL A 225 -5.72 8.22 2.31
C VAL A 225 -5.41 7.04 3.21
N HIS A 226 -4.87 7.28 4.39
CA HIS A 226 -4.54 6.23 5.36
C HIS A 226 -4.52 6.77 6.79
N ALA A 227 -4.92 5.94 7.75
CA ALA A 227 -4.81 6.28 9.16
C ALA A 227 -3.35 6.27 9.63
N ASP A 228 -3.03 7.04 10.66
CA ASP A 228 -1.76 6.92 11.37
C ASP A 228 -1.66 5.57 12.10
N PRO A 229 -0.46 5.15 12.54
CA PRO A 229 -0.28 3.85 13.20
C PRO A 229 -1.17 3.64 14.43
N LYS A 230 -1.57 4.71 15.13
CA LYS A 230 -2.46 4.60 16.28
C LYS A 230 -3.94 4.63 15.90
N GLY A 231 -4.31 5.13 14.72
CA GLY A 231 -5.70 5.32 14.28
C GLY A 231 -6.39 6.55 14.89
N ASN A 232 -5.62 7.54 15.34
CA ASN A 232 -6.15 8.81 15.85
C ASN A 232 -6.29 9.87 14.76
N PHE A 233 -5.51 9.75 13.70
CA PHE A 233 -5.48 10.70 12.60
C PHE A 233 -5.63 9.96 11.27
N VAL A 234 -6.22 10.62 10.29
CA VAL A 234 -6.31 10.16 8.91
C VAL A 234 -5.59 11.17 8.03
N LEU A 235 -4.59 10.69 7.30
CA LEU A 235 -3.72 11.51 6.48
C LEU A 235 -4.06 11.32 5.01
N VAL A 236 -4.05 12.43 4.27
CA VAL A 236 -4.36 12.51 2.84
C VAL A 236 -3.19 13.14 2.12
N ALA A 237 -2.59 12.43 1.17
CA ALA A 237 -1.67 13.03 0.22
C ALA A 237 -2.50 13.53 -0.97
N ASP A 238 -2.45 14.84 -1.21
CA ASP A 238 -3.11 15.48 -2.33
C ASP A 238 -2.06 15.94 -3.33
N LEU A 239 -2.11 15.32 -4.51
CA LEU A 239 -1.12 15.51 -5.56
C LEU A 239 -1.20 16.94 -6.10
N GLY A 240 -2.40 17.39 -6.48
CA GLY A 240 -2.57 18.69 -7.14
C GLY A 240 -2.48 19.88 -6.19
N LEU A 241 -2.50 19.65 -4.88
CA LEU A 241 -2.27 20.68 -3.86
C LEU A 241 -0.83 20.70 -3.30
N ASP A 242 0.06 19.80 -3.74
CA ASP A 242 1.42 19.66 -3.22
C ASP A 242 1.48 19.62 -1.68
N ARG A 243 0.56 18.88 -1.05
CA ARG A 243 0.49 18.82 0.41
C ARG A 243 0.00 17.50 0.97
N VAL A 244 0.32 17.28 2.24
CA VAL A 244 -0.32 16.26 3.08
C VAL A 244 -1.23 16.96 4.07
N ILE A 245 -2.48 16.49 4.14
CA ILE A 245 -3.50 16.95 5.08
C ILE A 245 -3.66 15.88 6.15
N SER A 246 -3.65 16.25 7.43
CA SER A 246 -3.82 15.36 8.56
C SER A 246 -5.06 15.78 9.35
N TYR A 247 -6.07 14.91 9.36
CA TYR A 247 -7.33 15.12 10.06
C TYR A 247 -7.35 14.35 11.37
N ARG A 248 -7.87 14.97 12.42
CA ARG A 248 -8.27 14.24 13.62
C ARG A 248 -9.47 13.35 13.30
N PHE A 249 -9.39 12.08 13.68
CA PHE A 249 -10.43 11.09 13.41
C PHE A 249 -11.20 10.72 14.68
N ASP A 250 -12.50 11.01 14.69
CA ASP A 250 -13.41 10.49 15.71
C ASP A 250 -13.83 9.08 15.34
N ARG A 251 -13.25 8.09 16.01
CA ARG A 251 -13.58 6.68 15.80
C ARG A 251 -15.04 6.37 16.14
N GLY A 252 -15.67 7.08 17.07
CA GLY A 252 -17.06 6.82 17.44
C GLY A 252 -18.03 7.13 16.31
N THR A 253 -17.77 8.20 15.58
CA THR A 253 -18.68 8.77 14.59
C THR A 253 -18.21 8.63 13.13
N GLY A 254 -16.91 8.40 12.91
CA GLY A 254 -16.28 8.43 11.60
C GLY A 254 -15.98 9.85 11.09
N VAL A 255 -16.02 10.86 11.96
CA VAL A 255 -15.87 12.26 11.55
C VAL A 255 -14.39 12.65 11.43
N LEU A 256 -14.04 13.30 10.31
CA LEU A 256 -12.76 13.99 10.11
C LEU A 256 -12.89 15.46 10.50
N SER A 257 -11.96 15.96 11.31
CA SER A 257 -12.00 17.33 11.81
C SER A 257 -10.60 17.90 12.04
N GLN A 258 -10.51 19.22 12.26
CA GLN A 258 -9.29 19.92 12.66
C GLN A 258 -8.08 19.60 11.74
N PRO A 259 -8.18 19.87 10.43
CA PRO A 259 -7.08 19.59 9.52
C PRO A 259 -5.84 20.39 9.90
N SER A 260 -4.69 19.73 9.83
CA SER A 260 -3.37 20.36 9.75
C SER A 260 -2.75 19.99 8.41
N THR A 261 -1.94 20.89 7.84
CA THR A 261 -1.33 20.66 6.53
C THR A 261 0.18 20.86 6.58
N VAL A 262 0.88 20.14 5.72
CA VAL A 262 2.30 20.36 5.42
C VAL A 262 2.48 20.38 3.91
N ALA A 263 3.12 21.42 3.39
CA ALA A 263 3.45 21.51 1.97
C ALA A 263 4.72 20.72 1.65
N VAL A 264 4.78 20.17 0.44
CA VAL A 264 6.02 19.75 -0.23
C VAL A 264 6.46 20.80 -1.24
N SER A 265 7.54 20.55 -1.97
CA SER A 265 7.95 21.45 -3.05
C SER A 265 6.84 21.66 -4.08
N GLU A 266 6.77 22.87 -4.61
CA GLU A 266 5.79 23.26 -5.64
C GLU A 266 5.94 22.37 -6.89
N SER A 267 4.81 21.94 -7.44
CA SER A 267 4.68 21.05 -8.59
C SER A 267 5.37 19.69 -8.41
N SER A 268 5.49 19.20 -7.17
CA SER A 268 6.15 17.93 -6.89
C SER A 268 5.19 16.74 -6.90
N GLY A 269 3.91 16.97 -6.57
CA GLY A 269 2.83 16.01 -6.66
C GLY A 269 2.82 14.98 -5.53
N ALA A 270 2.39 15.35 -4.32
CA ALA A 270 2.30 14.45 -3.17
C ALA A 270 1.40 13.23 -3.46
N ARG A 271 1.99 12.01 -3.50
CA ARG A 271 1.29 10.83 -4.02
C ARG A 271 0.95 9.79 -2.97
N HIS A 272 1.95 9.02 -2.53
CA HIS A 272 1.80 7.91 -1.58
C HIS A 272 2.79 8.07 -0.43
N PHE A 273 2.46 7.60 0.76
CA PHE A 273 3.34 7.70 1.92
C PHE A 273 3.42 6.41 2.71
N ILE A 274 4.45 6.32 3.55
CA ILE A 274 4.62 5.28 4.57
C ILE A 274 5.07 5.89 5.89
N PHE A 275 4.65 5.26 6.99
CA PHE A 275 5.24 5.49 8.30
C PHE A 275 6.43 4.55 8.51
N HIS A 276 7.47 5.08 9.14
CA HIS A 276 8.52 4.25 9.71
C HIS A 276 7.97 3.47 10.93
N PRO A 277 8.50 2.27 11.25
CA PRO A 277 8.03 1.46 12.38
C PRO A 277 8.08 2.15 13.76
N ASN A 278 8.90 3.19 13.92
CA ASN A 278 8.93 4.00 15.15
C ASN A 278 7.71 4.93 15.33
N GLY A 279 6.86 5.08 14.31
CA GLY A 279 5.67 5.94 14.33
C GLY A 279 5.97 7.45 14.38
N LYS A 280 7.21 7.87 14.12
CA LYS A 280 7.66 9.28 14.23
C LYS A 280 8.28 9.82 12.95
N TRP A 281 8.66 8.94 12.03
CA TRP A 281 9.18 9.31 10.72
C TRP A 281 8.17 8.96 9.64
N PHE A 282 8.04 9.85 8.69
CA PHE A 282 7.08 9.78 7.60
C PHE A 282 7.80 10.05 6.29
N TYR A 283 7.58 9.18 5.31
CA TYR A 283 8.17 9.32 3.98
C TYR A 283 7.06 9.37 2.95
N LEU A 284 7.06 10.43 2.15
CA LEU A 284 6.12 10.66 1.06
C LEU A 284 6.88 10.61 -0.26
N VAL A 285 6.31 9.94 -1.25
CA VAL A 285 6.79 10.02 -2.63
C VAL A 285 6.02 11.11 -3.38
N ASN A 286 6.78 11.98 -4.03
CA ASN A 286 6.30 13.04 -4.90
C ASN A 286 6.36 12.52 -6.35
N GLU A 287 5.19 12.37 -6.98
CA GLU A 287 5.00 11.74 -8.30
C GLU A 287 5.82 12.45 -9.39
N GLU A 288 5.67 13.76 -9.50
CA GLU A 288 6.14 14.52 -10.65
C GLU A 288 7.59 14.95 -10.51
N ALA A 289 7.99 15.35 -9.30
CA ALA A 289 9.38 15.65 -9.01
C ALA A 289 10.26 14.39 -8.90
N SER A 290 9.65 13.20 -8.76
CA SER A 290 10.34 11.95 -8.46
C SER A 290 11.27 12.08 -7.25
N THR A 291 10.76 12.66 -6.16
CA THR A 291 11.48 12.86 -4.89
C THR A 291 10.80 12.13 -3.74
N ILE A 292 11.59 11.87 -2.69
CA ILE A 292 11.11 11.39 -1.39
C ILE A 292 11.19 12.54 -0.39
N ALA A 293 10.04 13.02 0.07
CA ALA A 293 9.92 13.95 1.17
C ALA A 293 9.98 13.19 2.49
N PHE A 294 10.94 13.54 3.34
CA PHE A 294 11.07 13.06 4.71
C PHE A 294 10.51 14.09 5.68
N MET A 295 9.62 13.64 6.56
CA MET A 295 8.93 14.47 7.54
C MET A 295 9.01 13.84 8.93
N ARG A 296 8.97 14.69 9.97
CA ARG A 296 8.70 14.26 11.34
C ARG A 296 7.19 14.29 11.59
N TYR A 297 6.70 13.26 12.29
CA TYR A 297 5.30 13.13 12.68
C TYR A 297 5.15 13.18 14.20
N ASP A 298 4.28 14.07 14.68
CA ASP A 298 3.83 14.10 16.06
C ASP A 298 2.49 13.37 16.20
N ASP A 299 2.54 12.13 16.70
CA ASP A 299 1.36 11.28 16.92
C ASP A 299 0.39 11.76 18.00
N ALA A 300 0.73 12.81 18.76
CA ALA A 300 -0.19 13.42 19.73
C ALA A 300 -1.06 14.49 19.07
N SER A 301 -0.49 15.30 18.20
CA SER A 301 -1.17 16.42 17.53
C SER A 301 -1.58 16.14 16.08
N GLY A 302 -1.00 15.10 15.47
CA GLY A 302 -1.19 14.77 14.06
C GLY A 302 -0.36 15.64 13.11
N VAL A 303 0.51 16.51 13.63
CA VAL A 303 1.28 17.47 12.83
C VAL A 303 2.45 16.80 12.14
N LEU A 304 2.64 17.15 10.87
CA LEU A 304 3.82 16.81 10.09
C LEU A 304 4.75 18.02 9.93
N THR A 305 6.06 17.79 9.91
CA THR A 305 7.06 18.82 9.64
C THR A 305 8.04 18.31 8.59
N LEU A 306 8.10 18.97 7.43
CA LEU A 306 9.05 18.68 6.37
C LEU A 306 10.49 18.90 6.86
N VAL A 307 11.36 17.92 6.62
CA VAL A 307 12.79 17.97 7.00
C VAL A 307 13.67 18.09 5.77
N SER A 308 13.43 17.25 4.76
CA SER A 308 14.26 17.21 3.56
C SER A 308 13.54 16.51 2.41
N GLU A 309 13.96 16.77 1.18
CA GLU A 309 13.54 16.03 0.00
C GLU A 309 14.77 15.45 -0.71
N THR A 310 14.68 14.20 -1.16
CA THR A 310 15.79 13.48 -1.80
C THR A 310 15.32 12.88 -3.12
N SER A 311 16.12 13.00 -4.19
CA SER A 311 15.82 12.39 -5.48
C SER A 311 15.63 10.87 -5.37
N ALA A 312 14.57 10.35 -5.99
CA ALA A 312 14.36 8.92 -6.22
C ALA A 312 15.01 8.42 -7.51
N LEU A 313 15.72 9.29 -8.22
CA LEU A 313 16.40 9.00 -9.47
C LEU A 313 17.92 9.14 -9.33
N PRO A 314 18.71 8.42 -10.16
CA PRO A 314 20.15 8.48 -10.12
C PRO A 314 20.65 9.86 -10.53
N LYS A 315 21.80 10.25 -9.97
CA LYS A 315 22.41 11.56 -10.25
C LYS A 315 22.62 11.72 -11.75
N GLY A 316 22.08 12.82 -12.29
CA GLY A 316 22.25 13.19 -13.69
C GLY A 316 21.24 12.62 -14.67
N PHE A 317 20.22 11.86 -14.20
CA PHE A 317 19.11 11.44 -15.05
C PHE A 317 18.44 12.66 -15.72
N LYS A 318 18.13 12.53 -17.02
CA LYS A 318 17.58 13.61 -17.87
C LYS A 318 16.22 13.27 -18.49
N GLY A 319 15.75 12.04 -18.31
CA GLY A 319 14.47 11.61 -18.85
C GLY A 319 13.28 12.06 -18.01
N THR A 320 12.09 11.71 -18.45
CA THR A 320 10.85 11.86 -17.68
C THR A 320 10.67 10.65 -16.76
N SER A 321 10.25 10.89 -15.54
CA SER A 321 9.88 9.82 -14.61
C SER A 321 8.75 10.26 -13.71
N TYR A 322 7.90 9.29 -13.33
CA TYR A 322 6.84 9.50 -12.35
C TYR A 322 6.96 8.50 -11.21
N ALA A 323 7.40 8.97 -10.06
CA ALA A 323 7.50 8.14 -8.87
C ALA A 323 6.11 7.66 -8.43
N SER A 324 6.04 6.50 -7.77
CA SER A 324 4.76 5.81 -7.55
C SER A 324 4.68 5.04 -6.24
N GLY A 325 4.70 3.71 -6.24
CA GLY A 325 4.60 2.93 -5.00
C GLY A 325 5.81 3.15 -4.08
N ILE A 326 5.57 3.19 -2.77
CA ILE A 326 6.61 3.29 -1.74
C ILE A 326 6.33 2.24 -0.65
N ARG A 327 7.36 1.53 -0.16
CA ARG A 327 7.18 0.46 0.82
C ARG A 327 8.39 0.29 1.74
N MET A 328 8.16 0.31 3.06
CA MET A 328 9.16 -0.03 4.07
C MET A 328 9.48 -1.54 4.02
N LEU A 329 10.76 -1.90 4.03
CA LEU A 329 11.21 -3.28 4.15
C LEU A 329 11.13 -3.74 5.63
N PRO A 330 11.06 -5.06 5.90
CA PRO A 330 10.82 -5.57 7.26
C PRO A 330 11.87 -5.20 8.30
N ASP A 331 13.08 -4.80 7.89
CA ASP A 331 14.14 -4.40 8.81
C ASP A 331 13.95 -3.00 9.40
N GLY A 332 12.98 -2.22 8.89
CA GLY A 332 12.72 -0.84 9.27
C GLY A 332 13.85 0.14 8.92
N GLN A 333 14.92 -0.33 8.28
CA GLN A 333 16.10 0.46 7.95
C GLN A 333 16.19 0.76 6.46
N HIS A 334 15.39 0.09 5.65
CA HIS A 334 15.35 0.29 4.20
C HIS A 334 13.92 0.40 3.72
N PHE A 335 13.71 1.16 2.66
CA PHE A 335 12.45 1.20 1.93
C PHE A 335 12.71 1.29 0.44
N VAL A 336 11.71 0.94 -0.36
CA VAL A 336 11.75 1.05 -1.81
C VAL A 336 10.77 2.10 -2.30
N SER A 337 11.10 2.76 -3.40
CA SER A 337 10.20 3.60 -4.19
C SER A 337 10.24 3.17 -5.65
N LEU A 338 9.11 3.20 -6.34
CA LEU A 338 8.99 2.82 -7.74
C LEU A 338 8.99 4.06 -8.63
N ASN A 339 9.61 3.99 -9.80
CA ASN A 339 9.64 5.06 -10.79
C ASN A 339 9.08 4.57 -12.13
N ARG A 340 7.94 5.11 -12.56
CA ARG A 340 7.36 4.83 -13.88
C ARG A 340 8.13 5.58 -14.96
N LEU A 341 8.11 5.04 -16.19
CA LEU A 341 8.87 5.49 -17.36
C LEU A 341 10.39 5.29 -17.23
N HIS A 342 10.95 5.44 -16.02
CA HIS A 342 12.27 4.93 -15.69
C HIS A 342 12.26 3.40 -15.45
N ASP A 343 11.09 2.86 -15.14
CA ASP A 343 10.83 1.43 -14.91
C ASP A 343 11.75 0.79 -13.86
N SER A 344 11.97 1.50 -12.76
CA SER A 344 12.94 1.11 -11.72
C SER A 344 12.35 1.05 -10.31
N ILE A 345 13.09 0.36 -9.44
CA ILE A 345 12.90 0.29 -8.00
C ILE A 345 14.11 0.94 -7.34
N SER A 346 13.90 2.09 -6.71
CA SER A 346 14.90 2.82 -5.94
C SER A 346 14.92 2.33 -4.51
N LEU A 347 16.06 1.77 -4.08
CA LEU A 347 16.29 1.29 -2.72
C LEU A 347 16.96 2.37 -1.88
N PHE A 348 16.30 2.75 -0.79
CA PHE A 348 16.77 3.73 0.17
C PHE A 348 17.19 3.07 1.47
N LYS A 349 18.24 3.62 2.09
CA LYS A 349 18.61 3.36 3.47
C LYS A 349 18.23 4.54 4.35
N VAL A 350 17.67 4.24 5.51
CA VAL A 350 17.31 5.21 6.54
C VAL A 350 18.47 5.35 7.51
N ASP A 351 18.93 6.58 7.73
CA ASP A 351 19.88 6.86 8.81
C ASP A 351 19.19 6.65 10.16
N ALA A 352 19.67 5.68 10.94
CA ALA A 352 19.03 5.24 12.18
C ALA A 352 18.97 6.32 13.29
N ARG A 353 19.73 7.42 13.17
CA ARG A 353 19.76 8.51 14.16
C ARG A 353 18.85 9.66 13.75
N THR A 354 18.86 9.99 12.46
CA THR A 354 18.25 11.21 11.91
C THR A 354 16.95 10.93 11.15
N GLY A 355 16.73 9.70 10.70
CA GLY A 355 15.63 9.33 9.82
C GLY A 355 15.83 9.77 8.37
N ALA A 356 16.97 10.39 8.03
CA ALA A 356 17.20 10.86 6.67
C ALA A 356 17.34 9.67 5.70
N PRO A 357 16.62 9.67 4.56
CA PRO A 357 16.77 8.65 3.53
C PRO A 357 17.98 8.95 2.64
N THR A 358 18.69 7.91 2.22
CA THR A 358 19.75 7.99 1.20
C THR A 358 19.49 6.95 0.13
N LEU A 359 19.45 7.36 -1.14
CA LEU A 359 19.38 6.44 -2.27
C LEU A 359 20.66 5.60 -2.33
N VAL A 360 20.53 4.29 -2.16
CA VAL A 360 21.66 3.35 -2.14
C VAL A 360 21.87 2.72 -3.51
N ARG A 361 20.78 2.29 -4.14
CA ARG A 361 20.81 1.51 -5.36
C ARG A 361 19.51 1.67 -6.13
N GLU A 362 19.61 1.44 -7.43
CA GLU A 362 18.46 1.23 -8.30
C GLU A 362 18.47 -0.21 -8.84
N GLU A 363 17.29 -0.81 -8.92
CA GLU A 363 17.07 -2.12 -9.54
C GLU A 363 16.03 -1.98 -10.66
N TRP A 364 16.29 -2.59 -11.83
CA TRP A 364 15.29 -2.66 -12.88
C TRP A 364 14.08 -3.47 -12.40
N SER A 365 12.89 -2.88 -12.52
CA SER A 365 11.64 -3.47 -12.03
C SER A 365 11.16 -4.69 -12.84
N ARG A 366 11.83 -5.01 -13.97
CA ARG A 366 11.54 -6.15 -14.86
C ARG A 366 10.17 -6.08 -15.55
N GLY A 367 9.59 -4.88 -15.62
CA GLY A 367 8.36 -4.60 -16.35
C GLY A 367 8.25 -3.11 -16.67
N ASN A 368 7.20 -2.74 -17.39
CA ASN A 368 6.92 -1.36 -17.76
C ASN A 368 5.87 -0.76 -16.82
N TYR A 369 6.07 0.48 -16.41
CA TYR A 369 5.11 1.26 -15.62
C TYR A 369 4.80 0.63 -14.24
N PRO A 370 5.83 0.38 -13.40
CA PRO A 370 5.64 -0.16 -12.04
C PRO A 370 4.79 0.83 -11.22
N ARG A 371 3.54 0.47 -10.90
CA ARG A 371 2.55 1.38 -10.27
C ARG A 371 2.48 1.23 -8.76
N SER A 372 2.58 0.01 -8.27
CA SER A 372 2.48 -0.30 -6.84
C SER A 372 3.37 -1.48 -6.48
N CYS A 373 3.71 -1.57 -5.19
CA CYS A 373 4.37 -2.74 -4.64
C CYS A 373 3.86 -3.05 -3.24
N THR A 374 3.87 -4.33 -2.91
CA THR A 374 3.48 -4.85 -1.59
C THR A 374 4.39 -6.02 -1.21
N LEU A 375 4.62 -6.18 0.09
CA LEU A 375 5.33 -7.35 0.63
C LEU A 375 4.33 -8.50 0.87
N ASP A 376 4.78 -9.75 0.70
CA ASP A 376 4.01 -10.88 1.24
C ASP A 376 3.94 -10.82 2.77
N PRO A 377 3.03 -11.58 3.41
CA PRO A 377 2.85 -11.55 4.86
C PRO A 377 4.11 -11.97 5.65
N SER A 378 5.01 -12.76 5.05
CA SER A 378 6.29 -13.10 5.68
C SER A 378 7.37 -12.03 5.53
N GLY A 379 7.14 -11.01 4.69
CA GLY A 379 8.10 -9.96 4.38
C GLY A 379 9.30 -10.42 3.55
N ARG A 380 9.30 -11.67 3.05
CA ARG A 380 10.43 -12.25 2.32
C ARG A 380 10.42 -11.94 0.83
N PHE A 381 9.28 -11.50 0.30
CA PHE A 381 9.09 -11.21 -1.10
C PHE A 381 8.36 -9.88 -1.29
N LEU A 382 8.88 -9.07 -2.23
CA LEU A 382 8.28 -7.85 -2.72
C LEU A 382 7.67 -8.12 -4.10
N TYR A 383 6.41 -7.75 -4.27
CA TYR A 383 5.65 -7.89 -5.52
C TYR A 383 5.50 -6.51 -6.12
N VAL A 384 5.84 -6.36 -7.39
CA VAL A 384 5.71 -5.11 -8.14
C VAL A 384 4.68 -5.30 -9.24
N CYS A 385 3.62 -4.51 -9.20
CA CYS A 385 2.55 -4.53 -10.19
C CYS A 385 2.86 -3.55 -11.32
N HIS A 386 2.92 -4.08 -12.54
CA HIS A 386 3.23 -3.33 -13.75
C HIS A 386 1.95 -3.06 -14.54
N ASN A 387 1.60 -1.79 -14.61
CA ASN A 387 0.38 -1.36 -15.29
C ASN A 387 0.65 -1.13 -16.79
N LYS A 388 -0.35 -0.63 -17.53
CA LYS A 388 -0.25 -0.30 -18.96
C LYS A 388 0.20 -1.51 -19.78
N GLN A 389 1.29 -1.40 -20.54
CA GLN A 389 1.83 -2.47 -21.38
C GLN A 389 2.70 -3.48 -20.60
N GLY A 390 2.91 -3.30 -19.29
CA GLY A 390 3.70 -4.23 -18.49
C GLY A 390 3.01 -5.58 -18.29
N ASP A 391 1.70 -5.58 -18.06
CA ASP A 391 0.82 -6.77 -17.96
C ASP A 391 1.38 -7.91 -17.10
N ASN A 392 2.08 -7.59 -16.02
CA ASN A 392 2.67 -8.59 -15.15
C ASN A 392 2.83 -8.12 -13.69
N VAL A 393 3.07 -9.11 -12.82
CA VAL A 393 3.57 -8.89 -11.47
C VAL A 393 4.91 -9.60 -11.34
N THR A 394 5.96 -8.85 -11.02
CA THR A 394 7.33 -9.38 -10.84
C THR A 394 7.65 -9.55 -9.36
N VAL A 395 8.47 -10.55 -9.03
CA VAL A 395 8.77 -10.90 -7.63
C VAL A 395 10.25 -10.69 -7.32
N PHE A 396 10.53 -10.01 -6.21
CA PHE A 396 11.86 -9.79 -5.68
C PHE A 396 11.96 -10.41 -4.29
N ARG A 397 13.04 -11.15 -4.01
CA ARG A 397 13.36 -11.64 -2.67
C ARG A 397 13.94 -10.50 -1.85
N VAL A 398 13.45 -10.33 -0.64
CA VAL A 398 13.94 -9.36 0.33
C VAL A 398 14.88 -10.07 1.30
N LYS A 399 16.11 -9.58 1.45
CA LYS A 399 17.08 -10.13 2.40
C LYS A 399 18.08 -9.07 2.83
N GLY A 400 18.21 -8.84 4.14
CA GLY A 400 19.23 -7.98 4.72
C GLY A 400 19.19 -6.53 4.22
N GLY A 401 17.99 -5.97 4.03
CA GLY A 401 17.82 -4.61 3.53
C GLY A 401 17.99 -4.46 2.02
N ASP A 402 18.13 -5.55 1.28
CA ASP A 402 18.24 -5.56 -0.19
C ASP A 402 17.12 -6.36 -0.86
N ILE A 403 16.96 -6.13 -2.16
CA ILE A 403 16.00 -6.81 -3.03
C ILE A 403 16.72 -7.47 -4.21
N GLN A 404 16.31 -8.69 -4.55
CA GLN A 404 16.87 -9.42 -5.69
C GLN A 404 15.77 -10.08 -6.50
N PHE A 405 15.75 -9.86 -7.82
CA PHE A 405 14.77 -10.51 -8.69
C PHE A 405 14.88 -12.03 -8.58
N THR A 406 13.75 -12.71 -8.39
CA THR A 406 13.72 -14.16 -8.15
C THR A 406 13.73 -14.99 -9.43
N GLY A 407 13.61 -14.34 -10.60
CA GLY A 407 13.28 -15.01 -11.85
C GLY A 407 11.78 -15.28 -12.02
N GLN A 408 10.95 -14.93 -11.02
CA GLN A 408 9.50 -15.20 -11.05
C GLN A 408 8.72 -13.97 -11.48
N TYR A 409 7.75 -14.19 -12.36
CA TYR A 409 6.69 -13.25 -12.67
C TYR A 409 5.40 -14.01 -12.96
N VAL A 410 4.26 -13.31 -12.91
CA VAL A 410 2.98 -13.82 -13.38
C VAL A 410 2.35 -12.81 -14.33
N ALA A 411 1.77 -13.30 -15.43
CA ALA A 411 1.09 -12.45 -16.41
C ALA A 411 -0.30 -12.06 -15.86
N VAL A 412 -0.56 -10.76 -15.76
CA VAL A 412 -1.83 -10.18 -15.34
C VAL A 412 -2.02 -8.85 -16.06
N GLY A 413 -3.06 -8.76 -16.89
CA GLY A 413 -3.34 -7.56 -17.67
C GLY A 413 -3.47 -6.32 -16.79
N SER A 414 -2.69 -5.29 -17.08
CA SER A 414 -2.74 -3.97 -16.43
C SER A 414 -2.83 -4.05 -14.89
N ALA A 415 -1.92 -4.82 -14.29
CA ALA A 415 -1.84 -5.02 -12.84
C ALA A 415 -1.62 -3.68 -12.11
N ALA A 416 -2.49 -3.38 -11.15
CA ALA A 416 -2.54 -2.08 -10.48
C ALA A 416 -2.24 -2.16 -8.98
N ALA A 417 -2.72 -3.21 -8.30
CA ALA A 417 -2.51 -3.45 -6.88
C ALA A 417 -2.50 -4.95 -6.57
N ILE A 418 -1.83 -5.32 -5.49
CA ILE A 418 -1.83 -6.69 -4.96
C ILE A 418 -2.05 -6.67 -3.45
N GLU A 419 -2.93 -7.55 -2.98
CA GLU A 419 -3.19 -7.79 -1.57
C GLU A 419 -3.18 -9.29 -1.24
N PHE A 420 -2.84 -9.63 -0.01
CA PHE A 420 -2.72 -11.02 0.45
C PHE A 420 -3.82 -11.38 1.44
N SER A 421 -4.20 -12.67 1.50
CA SER A 421 -5.26 -13.17 2.37
C SER A 421 -4.93 -13.17 3.87
N ALA A 422 -3.65 -13.03 4.24
CA ALA A 422 -3.13 -13.17 5.59
C ALA A 422 -2.38 -11.91 6.02
#